data_AF-G0UWE8-F1
#
_entry.id   AF-G0UWE8-F1
#
_cell.length_a   1.000
_cell.length_b   1.000
_cell.length_c   1.000
_cell.angle_alpha   90.00
_cell.angle_beta   90.00
_cell.angle_gamma   90.00
#
_symmetry.space_group_name_H-M   'P 1'
#
loop_
_entity.id
_entity.type
_entity.pdbx_description
1 polymer ?
#
loop_
_entity_poly.entity_id
_entity_poly.type
_entity_poly.pdbx_seq_one_letter_code
_entity_poly.pdbx_strand_id
1 'polypeptide(L)'
;MDDVEGSRRVRLTVEQLEKQVERLTRQPEHRTLPDPFPVCPTIKVTKEELEKVTNRVFYQCNEKRAAALRAAEDKVEKERTVSTIVMKPSEVDDIVKRVYYMGMERVQAGRKQAEERLLFKPNKVLPVVPLRKFVEDMYFRGIEREKKKEEKLYEKYILPTEIVGGKISKSRAVESANRLSQRANT
;
A
#
# COMPACT_ATOMS: atom_id res chain seq x y z
N MET A 1 19.55 79.12 -29.82
CA MET A 1 19.41 77.90 -29.01
C MET A 1 18.08 77.31 -29.38
N ASP A 2 18.07 75.99 -29.58
CA ASP A 2 16.93 75.09 -29.79
C ASP A 2 16.59 74.69 -31.25
N ASP A 3 16.75 73.36 -31.43
CA ASP A 3 16.12 72.40 -32.35
C ASP A 3 16.48 72.47 -33.85
N VAL A 4 16.77 71.38 -34.60
CA VAL A 4 16.21 70.02 -34.63
C VAL A 4 17.22 69.10 -35.35
N GLU A 5 17.74 68.03 -34.73
CA GLU A 5 18.34 66.91 -35.48
C GLU A 5 17.53 65.64 -35.25
N GLY A 6 16.82 65.25 -36.31
CA GLY A 6 15.80 64.21 -36.30
C GLY A 6 16.30 62.81 -35.96
N SER A 7 15.45 62.10 -35.23
CA SER A 7 15.46 60.66 -34.99
C SER A 7 15.87 59.85 -36.24
N ARG A 8 17.08 59.27 -36.25
CA ARG A 8 17.46 58.27 -37.23
C ARG A 8 16.67 57.00 -36.97
N ARG A 9 15.58 56.79 -37.73
CA ARG A 9 14.82 55.53 -37.73
C ARG A 9 15.75 54.38 -38.12
N VAL A 10 15.95 53.41 -37.23
CA VAL A 10 16.69 52.16 -37.51
C VAL A 10 15.93 51.39 -38.59
N ARG A 11 16.49 51.30 -39.80
CA ARG A 11 15.92 50.52 -40.90
C ARG A 11 16.50 49.10 -40.83
N LEU A 12 15.63 48.10 -40.79
CA LEU A 12 16.02 46.69 -40.88
C LEU A 12 16.73 46.43 -42.22
N THR A 13 17.75 45.59 -42.20
CA THR A 13 18.41 45.15 -43.45
C THR A 13 17.47 44.19 -44.20
N VAL A 14 17.66 44.08 -45.52
CA VAL A 14 16.81 43.25 -46.39
C VAL A 14 16.77 41.80 -45.90
N GLU A 15 17.92 41.25 -45.50
CA GLU A 15 18.02 39.89 -44.96
C GLU A 15 17.25 39.69 -43.65
N GLN A 16 17.17 40.71 -42.79
CA GLN A 16 16.40 40.66 -41.56
C GLN A 16 14.90 40.67 -41.85
N LEU A 17 14.50 41.46 -42.87
CA LEU A 17 13.12 41.51 -43.32
C LEU A 17 12.68 40.16 -43.91
N GLU A 18 13.53 39.53 -44.74
CA GLU A 18 13.27 38.23 -45.34
C GLU A 18 13.13 37.12 -44.31
N LYS A 19 14.03 37.06 -43.31
CA LYS A 19 13.93 36.10 -42.20
C LYS A 19 12.66 36.29 -41.37
N GLN A 20 12.20 37.53 -41.23
CA GLN A 20 10.97 37.83 -40.51
C GLN A 20 9.74 37.41 -41.33
N VAL A 21 9.75 37.64 -42.64
CA VAL A 21 8.71 37.15 -43.55
C VAL A 21 8.66 35.63 -43.50
N GLU A 22 9.78 34.94 -43.62
CA GLU A 22 9.85 33.46 -43.60
C GLU A 22 9.27 32.88 -42.30
N ARG A 23 9.56 33.48 -41.14
CA ARG A 23 8.95 33.05 -39.87
C ARG A 23 7.45 33.24 -39.83
N LEU A 24 6.95 34.34 -40.40
CA LEU A 24 5.53 34.69 -40.36
C LEU A 24 4.72 33.91 -41.40
N THR A 25 5.34 33.49 -42.50
CA THR A 25 4.68 32.75 -43.58
C THR A 25 4.82 31.24 -43.46
N ARG A 26 5.78 30.72 -42.68
CA ARG A 26 5.94 29.28 -42.50
C ARG A 26 4.76 28.68 -41.74
N GLN A 27 4.00 27.83 -42.41
CA GLN A 27 2.99 27.00 -41.75
C GLN A 27 3.68 25.95 -40.86
N PRO A 28 3.17 25.71 -39.64
CA PRO A 28 3.66 24.63 -38.79
C PRO A 28 3.48 23.27 -39.49
N GLU A 29 4.49 22.42 -39.44
CA GLU A 29 4.41 21.07 -39.98
C GLU A 29 3.35 20.24 -39.23
N HIS A 30 2.50 19.55 -39.98
CA HIS A 30 1.42 18.73 -39.42
C HIS A 30 2.02 17.54 -38.66
N ARG A 31 1.89 17.53 -37.34
CA ARG A 31 2.36 16.41 -36.50
C ARG A 31 1.40 15.23 -36.66
N THR A 32 1.90 14.08 -37.07
CA THR A 32 1.15 12.81 -37.03
C THR A 32 1.14 12.28 -35.59
N LEU A 33 -0.05 12.21 -34.98
CA LEU A 33 -0.23 11.59 -33.67
C LEU A 33 -0.31 10.07 -33.84
N PRO A 34 0.52 9.26 -33.16
CA PRO A 34 0.38 7.81 -33.16
C PRO A 34 -0.92 7.40 -32.44
N ASP A 35 -1.58 6.35 -32.96
CA ASP A 35 -2.81 5.79 -32.40
C ASP A 35 -2.56 5.28 -30.97
N PRO A 36 -3.32 5.73 -29.95
CA PRO A 36 -3.13 5.30 -28.56
C PRO A 36 -3.45 3.82 -28.31
N PHE A 37 -4.14 3.13 -29.23
CA PHE A 37 -4.52 1.73 -29.06
C PHE A 37 -4.11 0.90 -30.29
N PRO A 38 -2.83 0.47 -30.40
CA PRO A 38 -2.45 -0.45 -31.44
C PRO A 38 -3.27 -1.74 -31.28
N VAL A 39 -4.14 -2.02 -32.24
CA VAL A 39 -4.92 -3.26 -32.31
C VAL A 39 -3.96 -4.43 -32.12
N CYS A 40 -4.12 -5.20 -31.04
CA CYS A 40 -3.25 -6.32 -30.72
C CYS A 40 -3.07 -7.19 -31.98
N PRO A 41 -1.83 -7.52 -32.38
CA PRO A 41 -1.62 -8.32 -33.57
C PRO A 41 -2.31 -9.66 -33.39
N THR A 42 -3.14 -10.04 -34.36
CA THR A 42 -3.74 -11.37 -34.43
C THR A 42 -2.62 -12.37 -34.67
N ILE A 43 -2.14 -13.00 -33.59
CA ILE A 43 -1.15 -14.06 -33.67
C ILE A 43 -1.77 -15.20 -34.48
N LYS A 44 -1.22 -15.45 -35.67
CA LYS A 44 -1.61 -16.59 -36.51
C LYS A 44 -0.99 -17.85 -35.92
N VAL A 45 -1.69 -18.46 -34.98
CA VAL A 45 -1.27 -19.73 -34.34
C VAL A 45 -1.53 -20.88 -35.31
N THR A 46 -0.59 -21.82 -35.41
CA THR A 46 -0.78 -23.02 -36.24
C THR A 46 -1.82 -23.96 -35.61
N LYS A 47 -2.49 -24.80 -36.41
CA LYS A 47 -3.51 -25.73 -35.89
C LYS A 47 -2.96 -26.67 -34.81
N GLU A 48 -1.73 -27.13 -34.98
CA GLU A 48 -1.05 -28.02 -34.01
C GLU A 48 -0.76 -27.34 -32.67
N GLU A 49 -0.34 -26.07 -32.70
CA GLU A 49 -0.16 -25.28 -31.48
C GLU A 49 -1.50 -25.03 -30.78
N LEU A 50 -2.54 -24.77 -31.57
CA LEU A 50 -3.89 -24.61 -31.05
C LEU A 50 -4.38 -25.88 -30.35
N GLU A 51 -4.19 -27.05 -30.98
CA GLU A 51 -4.49 -28.37 -30.42
C GLU A 51 -3.69 -28.67 -29.14
N LYS A 52 -2.41 -28.32 -29.09
CA LYS A 52 -1.60 -28.43 -27.86
C LYS A 52 -2.15 -27.57 -26.73
N VAL A 53 -2.60 -26.35 -27.05
CA VAL A 53 -3.22 -25.45 -26.08
C VAL A 53 -4.57 -26.00 -25.62
N THR A 54 -5.44 -26.48 -26.52
CA THR A 54 -6.71 -27.12 -26.12
C THR A 54 -6.48 -28.37 -25.29
N ASN A 55 -5.50 -29.20 -25.62
CA ASN A 55 -5.15 -30.38 -24.85
C ASN A 55 -4.74 -30.03 -23.41
N ARG A 56 -3.89 -29.03 -23.26
CA ARG A 56 -3.45 -28.56 -21.94
C ARG A 56 -4.55 -27.87 -21.16
N VAL A 57 -5.30 -26.98 -21.78
CA VAL A 57 -6.24 -26.09 -21.06
C VAL A 57 -7.58 -26.77 -20.84
N PHE A 58 -8.07 -27.53 -21.81
CA PHE A 58 -9.40 -28.12 -21.74
C PHE A 58 -9.35 -29.55 -21.23
N TYR A 59 -8.67 -30.46 -21.94
CA TYR A 59 -8.71 -31.88 -21.59
C TYR A 59 -8.02 -32.18 -20.25
N GLN A 60 -6.80 -31.70 -20.01
CA GLN A 60 -6.13 -31.92 -18.72
C GLN A 60 -6.88 -31.30 -17.53
N CYS A 61 -7.50 -30.13 -17.72
CA CYS A 61 -8.30 -29.51 -16.68
C CYS A 61 -9.57 -30.31 -16.39
N ASN A 62 -10.23 -30.83 -17.43
CA ASN A 62 -11.40 -31.70 -17.27
C ASN A 62 -11.03 -33.04 -16.60
N GLU A 63 -9.90 -33.64 -16.95
CA GLU A 63 -9.39 -34.84 -16.28
C GLU A 63 -9.11 -34.59 -14.80
N LYS A 64 -8.42 -33.49 -14.46
CA LYS A 64 -8.18 -33.08 -13.07
C LYS A 64 -9.48 -32.85 -12.32
N ARG A 65 -10.45 -32.19 -12.95
CA ARG A 65 -11.78 -31.97 -12.37
C ARG A 65 -12.51 -33.29 -12.13
N ALA A 66 -12.51 -34.20 -13.10
CA ALA A 66 -13.14 -35.51 -12.97
C ALA A 66 -12.48 -36.35 -11.87
N ALA A 67 -11.14 -36.33 -11.78
CA ALA A 67 -10.40 -36.98 -10.70
C ALA A 67 -10.71 -36.38 -9.33
N ALA A 68 -10.82 -35.04 -9.24
CA ALA A 68 -11.18 -34.36 -8.01
C ALA A 68 -12.62 -34.69 -7.56
N LEU A 69 -13.56 -34.81 -8.50
CA LEU A 69 -14.94 -35.23 -8.21
C LEU A 69 -14.98 -36.67 -7.68
N ARG A 70 -14.31 -37.62 -8.34
CA ARG A 70 -14.20 -39.01 -7.86
C ARG A 70 -13.58 -39.08 -6.45
N ALA A 71 -12.49 -38.35 -6.23
CA ALA A 71 -11.85 -38.31 -4.91
C ALA A 71 -12.75 -37.67 -3.82
N ALA A 72 -13.65 -36.75 -4.20
CA ALA A 72 -14.63 -36.18 -3.28
C ALA A 72 -15.75 -37.18 -2.98
N GLU A 73 -16.26 -37.90 -4.00
CA GLU A 73 -17.23 -38.98 -3.84
C GLU A 73 -16.68 -40.09 -2.92
N ASP A 74 -15.45 -40.56 -3.16
CA ASP A 74 -14.77 -41.55 -2.32
C ASP A 74 -14.65 -41.10 -0.85
N LYS A 75 -14.44 -39.80 -0.61
CA LYS A 75 -14.38 -39.23 0.75
C LYS A 75 -15.76 -39.25 1.40
N VAL A 76 -16.79 -38.83 0.69
CA VAL A 76 -18.17 -38.85 1.18
C VAL A 76 -18.61 -40.28 1.50
N GLU A 77 -18.27 -41.26 0.67
CA GLU A 77 -18.56 -42.67 0.94
C GLU A 77 -17.84 -43.16 2.21
N LYS A 78 -16.55 -42.85 2.35
CA LYS A 78 -15.79 -43.17 3.58
C LYS A 78 -16.39 -42.51 4.81
N GLU A 79 -16.73 -41.23 4.75
CA GLU A 79 -17.38 -40.51 5.84
C GLU A 79 -18.73 -41.12 6.23
N ARG A 80 -19.54 -41.56 5.24
CA ARG A 80 -20.80 -42.28 5.49
C ARG A 80 -20.55 -43.57 6.26
N THR A 81 -19.51 -44.33 5.92
CA THR A 81 -19.16 -45.57 6.63
C THR A 81 -18.59 -45.38 8.04
N VAL A 82 -18.10 -44.17 8.38
CA VAL A 82 -17.48 -43.87 9.68
C VAL A 82 -18.52 -43.49 10.75
N SER A 83 -19.76 -43.18 10.36
CA SER A 83 -20.78 -42.58 11.23
C SER A 83 -21.29 -43.45 12.41
N THR A 84 -20.83 -44.70 12.55
CA THR A 84 -21.34 -45.62 13.60
C THR A 84 -20.27 -46.22 14.53
N ILE A 85 -19.00 -45.84 14.41
CA ILE A 85 -17.96 -46.41 15.29
C ILE A 85 -17.97 -45.67 16.64
N VAL A 86 -18.62 -46.25 17.65
CA VAL A 86 -18.50 -45.79 19.04
C VAL A 86 -17.10 -46.14 19.55
N MET A 87 -16.22 -45.14 19.61
CA MET A 87 -14.86 -45.30 20.13
C MET A 87 -14.84 -45.34 21.65
N LYS A 88 -13.89 -46.08 22.22
CA LYS A 88 -13.66 -46.05 23.67
C LYS A 88 -13.04 -44.71 24.08
N PRO A 89 -13.33 -44.17 25.27
CA PRO A 89 -12.78 -42.89 25.71
C PRO A 89 -11.24 -42.87 25.73
N SER A 90 -10.59 -44.00 26.03
CA SER A 90 -9.13 -44.13 25.97
C SER A 90 -8.57 -43.96 24.55
N GLU A 91 -9.27 -44.48 23.54
CA GLU A 91 -8.86 -44.36 22.14
C GLU A 91 -9.03 -42.92 21.65
N VAL A 92 -10.06 -42.22 22.12
CA VAL A 92 -10.27 -40.79 21.85
C VAL A 92 -9.11 -39.97 22.44
N ASP A 93 -8.74 -40.23 23.69
CA ASP A 93 -7.62 -39.53 24.33
C ASP A 93 -6.29 -39.75 23.58
N ASP A 94 -6.04 -40.97 23.11
CA ASP A 94 -4.84 -41.28 22.33
C ASP A 94 -4.85 -40.63 20.95
N ILE A 95 -6.02 -40.51 20.31
CA ILE A 95 -6.17 -39.76 19.05
C ILE A 95 -5.96 -38.28 19.29
N VAL A 96 -6.55 -37.70 20.34
CA VAL A 96 -6.39 -36.28 20.68
C VAL A 96 -4.94 -35.96 20.99
N LYS A 97 -4.26 -36.78 21.81
CA LYS A 97 -2.82 -36.64 22.06
C LYS A 97 -2.03 -36.68 20.76
N ARG A 98 -2.29 -37.67 19.90
CA ARG A 98 -1.61 -37.81 18.61
C ARG A 98 -1.83 -36.59 17.72
N VAL A 99 -3.07 -36.13 17.56
CA VAL A 99 -3.40 -34.95 16.75
C VAL A 99 -2.75 -33.70 17.32
N TYR A 100 -2.75 -33.53 18.64
CA TYR A 100 -2.10 -32.41 19.31
C TYR A 100 -0.59 -32.42 19.09
N TYR A 101 0.10 -33.53 19.37
CA TYR A 101 1.54 -33.62 19.19
C TYR A 101 1.95 -33.51 17.71
N MET A 102 1.25 -34.19 16.79
CA MET A 102 1.48 -34.04 15.35
C MET A 102 1.22 -32.61 14.88
N GLY A 103 0.20 -31.94 15.42
CA GLY A 103 -0.07 -30.52 15.14
C GLY A 103 1.06 -29.63 15.61
N MET A 104 1.53 -29.85 16.85
CA MET A 104 2.67 -29.14 17.42
C MET A 104 3.94 -29.33 16.59
N GLU A 105 4.25 -30.56 16.17
CA GLU A 105 5.39 -30.87 15.31
C GLU A 105 5.30 -30.17 13.95
N ARG A 106 4.12 -30.17 13.31
CA ARG A 106 3.90 -29.45 12.04
C ARG A 106 4.11 -27.96 12.18
N VAL A 107 3.60 -27.36 13.25
CA VAL A 107 3.78 -25.93 13.53
C VAL A 107 5.25 -25.62 13.77
N GLN A 108 5.96 -26.44 14.55
CA GLN A 108 7.39 -26.27 14.80
C GLN A 108 8.21 -26.43 13.51
N ALA A 109 7.93 -27.46 12.71
CA ALA A 109 8.59 -27.68 11.42
C ALA A 109 8.33 -26.53 10.44
N GLY A 110 7.07 -26.07 10.33
CA GLY A 110 6.71 -24.93 9.50
C GLY A 110 7.41 -23.64 9.95
N ARG A 111 7.52 -23.41 11.26
CA ARG A 111 8.27 -22.29 11.81
C ARG A 111 9.77 -22.38 11.47
N LYS A 112 10.40 -23.54 11.64
CA LYS A 112 11.81 -23.75 11.26
C LYS A 112 12.05 -23.49 9.77
N GLN A 113 11.19 -24.04 8.91
CA GLN A 113 11.29 -23.79 7.46
C GLN A 113 11.10 -22.31 7.11
N ALA A 114 10.20 -21.61 7.79
CA ALA A 114 10.02 -20.18 7.59
C ALA A 114 11.24 -19.38 8.07
N GLU A 115 11.82 -19.73 9.22
CA GLU A 115 13.05 -19.14 9.74
C GLU A 115 14.25 -19.38 8.81
N GLU A 116 14.35 -20.56 8.19
CA GLU A 116 15.39 -20.89 7.21
C GLU A 116 15.29 -20.07 5.92
N ARG A 117 14.06 -19.72 5.49
CA ARG A 117 13.81 -18.88 4.30
C ARG A 117 14.19 -17.42 4.49
N LEU A 118 14.36 -16.95 5.73
CA LEU A 118 14.75 -15.57 5.98
C LEU A 118 16.19 -15.34 5.53
N LEU A 119 16.39 -14.37 4.63
CA LEU A 119 17.73 -13.95 4.20
C LEU A 119 18.56 -13.39 5.38
N PHE A 120 17.90 -12.76 6.35
CA PHE A 120 18.52 -12.23 7.55
C PHE A 120 18.07 -13.03 8.76
N LYS A 121 18.94 -13.92 9.23
CA LYS A 121 18.73 -14.64 10.49
C LYS A 121 19.01 -13.68 11.65
N PRO A 122 18.10 -13.54 12.64
CA PRO A 122 18.39 -12.73 13.80
C PRO A 122 19.55 -13.36 14.57
N ASN A 123 20.74 -12.74 14.53
CA ASN A 123 21.90 -13.18 15.31
C ASN A 123 21.75 -12.92 16.82
N LYS A 124 20.71 -12.17 17.22
CA LYS A 124 20.48 -11.79 18.61
C LYS A 124 19.30 -12.57 19.16
N VAL A 125 19.51 -13.30 20.25
CA VAL A 125 18.43 -13.83 21.08
C VAL A 125 17.71 -12.62 21.66
N LEU A 126 16.50 -12.33 21.18
CA LEU A 126 15.67 -11.31 21.79
C LEU A 126 15.26 -11.78 23.18
N PRO A 127 15.33 -10.92 24.21
CA PRO A 127 14.89 -11.28 25.54
C PRO A 127 13.40 -11.63 25.49
N VAL A 128 13.04 -12.81 25.99
CA VAL A 128 11.64 -13.20 26.13
C VAL A 128 11.03 -12.33 27.22
N VAL A 129 10.26 -11.32 26.80
CA VAL A 129 9.55 -10.45 27.73
C VAL A 129 8.37 -11.25 28.30
N PRO A 130 8.28 -11.42 29.63
CA PRO A 130 7.13 -12.08 30.24
C PRO A 130 5.83 -11.35 29.89
N LEU A 131 4.78 -12.10 29.58
CA LEU A 131 3.49 -11.53 29.15
C LEU A 131 2.96 -10.47 30.13
N ARG A 132 3.16 -10.67 31.43
CA ARG A 132 2.76 -9.70 32.46
C ARG A 132 3.41 -8.33 32.26
N LYS A 133 4.73 -8.31 32.01
CA LYS A 133 5.47 -7.06 31.75
C LYS A 133 5.05 -6.42 30.44
N PHE A 134 4.79 -7.24 29.41
CA PHE A 134 4.30 -6.74 28.14
C PHE A 134 2.93 -6.06 28.28
N VAL A 135 1.98 -6.70 28.97
CA VAL A 135 0.66 -6.13 29.26
C VAL A 135 0.79 -4.85 30.08
N GLU A 136 1.66 -4.84 31.08
CA GLU A 136 1.91 -3.65 31.90
C GLU A 136 2.45 -2.47 31.08
N ASP A 137 3.44 -2.72 30.22
CA ASP A 137 4.04 -1.71 29.34
C ASP A 137 3.08 -1.21 28.25
N MET A 138 2.26 -2.10 27.68
CA MET A 138 1.29 -1.77 26.64
C MET A 138 0.13 -0.95 27.20
N TYR A 139 -0.51 -1.44 28.27
CA TYR A 139 -1.77 -0.87 28.73
C TYR A 139 -1.54 0.22 29.76
N PHE A 140 -0.85 -0.08 30.88
CA PHE A 140 -0.71 0.91 31.95
C PHE A 140 0.27 2.02 31.55
N ARG A 141 1.48 1.66 31.12
CA ARG A 141 2.47 2.67 30.70
C ARG A 141 2.15 3.30 29.34
N GLY A 142 1.39 2.62 28.48
CA GLY A 142 0.87 3.21 27.24
C GLY A 142 -0.08 4.36 27.54
N ILE A 143 -1.11 4.09 28.35
CA ILE A 143 -2.10 5.09 28.76
C ILE A 143 -1.44 6.27 29.50
N GLU A 144 -0.50 6.02 30.40
CA GLU A 144 0.24 7.09 31.08
C GLU A 144 1.05 7.97 30.13
N ARG A 145 1.64 7.39 29.07
CA ARG A 145 2.37 8.15 28.07
C ARG A 145 1.44 9.02 27.23
N GLU A 146 0.25 8.54 26.90
CA GLU A 146 -0.74 9.33 26.17
C GLU A 146 -1.27 10.48 27.02
N LYS A 147 -1.65 10.23 28.28
CA LYS A 147 -2.06 11.28 29.21
C LYS A 147 -1.00 12.36 29.37
N LYS A 148 0.26 11.98 29.57
CA LYS A 148 1.38 12.93 29.65
C LYS A 148 1.61 13.71 28.35
N LYS A 149 1.26 13.14 27.19
CA LYS A 149 1.32 13.88 25.91
C LYS A 149 0.17 14.87 25.80
N GLU A 150 -1.03 14.46 26.18
CA GLU A 150 -2.22 15.33 26.19
C GLU A 150 -2.01 16.52 27.14
N GLU A 151 -1.53 16.28 28.36
CA GLU A 151 -1.17 17.33 29.33
C GLU A 151 -0.18 18.33 28.72
N LYS A 152 0.90 17.84 28.10
CA LYS A 152 1.89 18.71 27.44
C LYS A 152 1.33 19.50 26.26
N LEU A 153 0.43 18.91 25.49
CA LEU A 153 -0.23 19.59 24.38
C LEU A 153 -1.20 20.66 24.89
N TYR A 154 -1.94 20.34 25.93
CA TYR A 154 -2.86 21.25 26.60
C TYR A 154 -2.11 22.46 27.20
N GLU A 155 -1.05 22.22 27.97
CA GLU A 155 -0.20 23.28 28.52
C GLU A 155 0.42 24.17 27.43
N LYS A 156 0.82 23.58 26.30
CA LYS A 156 1.50 24.31 25.23
C LYS A 156 0.55 25.14 24.38
N TYR A 157 -0.64 24.65 24.07
CA TYR A 157 -1.51 25.23 23.06
C TYR A 157 -2.81 25.78 23.60
N ILE A 158 -3.37 25.18 24.66
CA ILE A 158 -4.71 25.49 25.15
C ILE A 158 -4.59 26.43 26.36
N LEU A 159 -3.81 26.07 27.37
CA LEU A 159 -3.59 26.86 28.58
C LEU A 159 -3.23 28.34 28.32
N PRO A 160 -2.39 28.71 27.32
CA PRO A 160 -2.08 30.11 27.03
C PRO A 160 -3.25 30.90 26.42
N THR A 161 -4.22 30.19 25.83
CA THR A 161 -5.39 30.75 25.16
C THR A 161 -6.65 30.70 26.02
N GLU A 162 -6.62 29.98 27.14
CA GLU A 162 -7.76 29.86 28.03
C GLU A 162 -8.07 31.19 28.71
N ILE A 163 -9.34 31.57 28.60
CA ILE A 163 -9.88 32.79 29.17
C ILE A 163 -10.28 32.47 30.61
N VAL A 164 -9.38 32.75 31.56
CA VAL A 164 -9.52 32.45 33.00
C VAL A 164 -10.68 33.23 33.67
N GLY A 165 -11.33 34.16 32.97
CA GLY A 165 -12.54 34.84 33.44
C GLY A 165 -13.25 35.60 32.32
N GLY A 166 -14.56 35.81 32.43
CA GLY A 166 -15.43 36.34 31.37
C GLY A 166 -15.16 37.78 30.87
N LYS A 167 -14.07 38.42 31.30
CA LYS A 167 -13.63 39.75 30.82
C LYS A 167 -12.12 39.73 30.57
N ILE A 168 -11.71 40.03 29.33
CA ILE A 168 -10.30 40.10 28.92
C ILE A 168 -9.82 41.55 29.06
N SER A 169 -8.63 41.78 29.63
CA SER A 169 -8.03 43.11 29.69
C SER A 169 -7.59 43.58 28.30
N LYS A 170 -7.56 44.91 28.07
CA LYS A 170 -7.17 45.49 26.76
C LYS A 170 -5.80 45.02 26.29
N SER A 171 -4.83 44.86 27.19
CA SER A 171 -3.48 44.37 26.86
C SER A 171 -3.50 42.94 26.32
N ARG A 172 -4.24 42.04 26.98
CA ARG A 172 -4.36 40.63 26.60
C ARG A 172 -5.15 40.45 25.29
N ALA A 173 -6.09 41.34 25.00
CA ALA A 173 -6.79 41.38 23.72
C ALA A 173 -5.86 41.77 22.55
N VAL A 174 -4.97 42.75 22.75
CA VAL A 174 -3.99 43.17 21.73
C VAL A 174 -2.95 42.08 21.47
N GLU A 175 -2.44 41.42 22.51
CA GLU A 175 -1.52 40.28 22.35
C GLU A 175 -2.14 39.12 21.58
N SER A 176 -3.42 38.80 21.84
CA SER A 176 -4.14 37.76 21.11
C SER A 176 -4.38 38.14 19.65
N ALA A 177 -4.75 39.40 19.37
CA ALA A 177 -4.92 39.89 18.00
C ALA A 177 -3.60 39.82 17.22
N ASN A 178 -2.48 40.18 17.84
CA ASN A 178 -1.16 40.08 17.22
C ASN A 178 -0.79 38.62 16.90
N ARG A 179 -1.06 37.66 17.79
CA ARG A 179 -0.84 36.22 17.53
C ARG A 179 -1.65 35.68 16.35
N LEU A 180 -2.90 36.13 16.19
CA LEU A 180 -3.79 35.70 15.11
C LEU A 180 -3.45 36.36 13.76
N SER A 181 -2.99 37.62 13.78
CA SER A 181 -2.65 38.38 12.57
C SER A 181 -1.34 37.97 11.90
N GLN A 182 -0.39 37.38 12.64
CA GLN A 182 0.95 37.03 12.11
C GLN A 182 1.00 35.73 11.29
N ARG A 183 -0.13 35.04 11.08
CA ARG A 183 -0.20 33.77 10.32
C ARG A 183 -0.76 33.90 8.90
N ALA A 184 -0.68 35.07 8.30
CA ALA A 184 -1.03 35.30 6.91
C ALA A 184 0.10 36.04 6.19
N ASN A 185 1.23 35.34 5.95
CA ASN A 185 2.25 35.69 4.95
C ASN A 185 3.30 34.56 4.86
N THR A 186 2.89 33.39 4.35
CA THR A 186 3.74 32.40 3.67
C THR A 186 2.87 31.64 2.68
#